data_AF-A0A957DFK1-F1
#
_entry.id   AF-A0A957DFK1-F1
#
_cell.length_a   1.000
_cell.length_b   1.000
_cell.length_c   1.000
_cell.angle_alpha   90.00
_cell.angle_beta   90.00
_cell.angle_gamma   90.00
#
_symmetry.space_group_name_H-M   'P 1'
#
loop_
_entity.id
_entity.type
_entity.pdbx_description
1 polymer ?
#
loop_
_entity_poly.entity_id
_entity_poly.type
_entity_poly.pdbx_seq_one_letter_code
_entity_poly.pdbx_strand_id
1 'polypeptide(L)' 'MKPLVYYCRWHQARLFLRGRDEDAVWGEMAFADDVRQPFRFGLKTGQLTLGDGPAAKTVWLDEMGVIKEAS' A
#
# COMPACT_ATOMS: atom_id res chain seq x y z
N MET A 1 -1.03 -1.87 -10.11
CA MET A 1 0.29 -1.71 -9.47
C MET A 1 0.86 -0.30 -9.53
N LYS A 2 0.71 0.47 -10.63
CA LYS A 2 1.27 1.84 -10.74
C LYS A 2 0.97 2.75 -9.52
N PRO A 3 -0.27 2.84 -9.00
CA PRO A 3 -0.57 3.65 -7.82
C PRO A 3 0.26 3.30 -6.59
N LEU A 4 0.40 2.00 -6.31
CA LEU A 4 1.19 1.51 -5.19
C LEU A 4 2.67 1.88 -5.31
N VAL A 5 3.24 1.78 -6.52
CA VAL A 5 4.63 2.16 -6.77
C VAL A 5 4.84 3.66 -6.57
N TYR A 6 3.92 4.49 -7.05
CA TYR A 6 3.98 5.94 -6.85
C TYR A 6 3.82 6.32 -5.38
N TYR A 7 2.90 5.70 -4.66
CA TYR A 7 2.75 5.86 -3.22
C TYR A 7 4.07 5.60 -2.50
N CYS A 8 4.73 4.47 -2.78
CA CYS A 8 6.03 4.17 -2.18
C CYS A 8 7.09 5.24 -2.52
N ARG A 9 7.08 5.78 -3.73
CA ARG A 9 8.02 6.84 -4.12
C ARG A 9 7.78 8.14 -3.35
N TRP A 10 6.53 8.56 -3.19
CA TRP A 10 6.17 9.76 -2.43
C TRP A 10 6.54 9.65 -0.95
N HIS A 11 6.39 8.46 -0.38
CA HIS A 11 6.63 8.19 1.03
C HIS A 11 8.02 7.60 1.32
N GLN A 12 8.93 7.58 0.34
CA GLN A 12 10.27 6.98 0.43
C GLN A 12 10.25 5.55 0.98
N ALA A 13 9.22 4.78 0.66
CA ALA A 13 9.02 3.43 1.14
C ALA A 13 9.60 2.38 0.18
N ARG A 14 10.03 1.24 0.74
CA ARG A 14 10.52 0.07 -0.01
C ARG A 14 9.49 -1.05 0.05
N LEU A 15 9.22 -1.65 -1.11
CA LEU A 15 8.27 -2.76 -1.28
C LEU A 15 8.98 -4.11 -1.21
N PHE A 16 8.47 -5.00 -0.37
CA PHE A 16 8.87 -6.40 -0.28
C PHE A 16 7.66 -7.27 -0.60
N LEU A 17 7.54 -7.67 -1.88
CA LEU A 17 6.42 -8.48 -2.33
C LEU A 17 6.51 -9.90 -1.75
N ARG A 18 5.40 -10.38 -1.21
CA ARG A 18 5.26 -11.77 -0.71
C ARG A 18 4.33 -12.60 -1.59
N GLY A 19 3.31 -11.97 -2.18
CA GLY A 19 2.39 -12.66 -3.08
C GLY A 19 1.48 -11.70 -3.84
N ARG A 20 0.79 -12.27 -4.81
CA ARG A 20 -0.12 -11.57 -5.70
C ARG A 20 -1.16 -12.56 -6.23
N ASP A 21 -2.39 -12.07 -6.41
CA ASP A 21 -3.44 -12.71 -7.18
C ASP A 21 -4.03 -11.73 -8.21
N GLU A 22 -5.19 -12.05 -8.78
CA GLU A 22 -5.88 -11.23 -9.78
C GLU A 22 -6.44 -9.92 -9.20
N ASP A 23 -6.75 -9.89 -7.91
CA ASP A 23 -7.43 -8.80 -7.24
C ASP A 23 -6.52 -7.97 -6.35
N ALA A 24 -5.40 -8.53 -5.88
CA ALA A 24 -4.55 -7.90 -4.89
C ALA A 24 -3.07 -8.30 -5.00
N VAL A 25 -2.23 -7.45 -4.38
CA VAL A 25 -0.82 -7.72 -4.10
C VAL A 25 -0.56 -7.45 -2.62
N TRP A 26 0.29 -8.25 -1.99
CA TRP A 26 0.58 -8.14 -0.56
C TRP A 26 2.04 -8.44 -0.24
N GLY A 27 2.44 -8.02 0.94
CA GLY A 27 3.77 -8.25 1.47
C GLY A 27 4.10 -7.29 2.59
N GLU A 28 5.31 -6.77 2.60
CA GLU A 28 5.79 -5.82 3.61
C GLU A 28 6.23 -4.51 2.96
N MET A 29 6.03 -3.41 3.66
CA MET A 29 6.47 -2.08 3.28
C MET A 29 7.34 -1.51 4.38
N ALA A 30 8.56 -1.10 4.04
CA ALA A 30 9.48 -0.44 4.96
C ALA A 30 9.51 1.06 4.68
N PHE A 31 9.33 1.86 5.72
CA PHE A 31 9.49 3.32 5.68
C PHE A 31 10.86 3.69 6.25
N ALA A 32 11.20 4.99 6.34
CA ALA A 32 12.53 5.49 6.66
C ALA A 32 13.20 4.85 7.91
N ASP A 33 12.41 4.39 8.88
CA ASP A 33 12.90 3.78 10.12
C ASP A 33 13.16 2.26 10.00
N ASP A 34 13.13 1.72 8.78
CA ASP A 34 13.23 0.29 8.42
C ASP A 34 12.21 -0.64 9.11
N VAL A 35 11.24 -0.08 9.84
CA VAL A 35 10.10 -0.82 10.38
C VAL A 35 9.26 -1.33 9.21
N ARG A 36 9.27 -2.64 9.04
CA ARG A 36 8.45 -3.35 8.06
C ARG A 36 7.06 -3.52 8.63
N GLN A 37 6.08 -3.00 7.91
CA GLN A 37 4.68 -3.28 8.20
C GLN A 37 4.03 -4.08 7.06
N PRO A 38 3.15 -5.04 7.39
CA PRO A 38 2.33 -5.73 6.42
C PRO A 38 1.54 -4.74 5.55
N PHE A 39 1.31 -5.10 4.30
CA PHE A 39 0.37 -4.37 3.45
C PHE A 39 -0.45 -5.31 2.58
N ARG A 40 -1.64 -4.85 2.19
CA ARG A 40 -2.44 -5.42 1.11
C ARG A 40 -2.96 -4.31 0.22
N PHE A 41 -2.79 -4.46 -1.09
CA PHE A 41 -3.23 -3.48 -2.08
C PHE A 41 -4.18 -4.11 -3.10
N GLY A 42 -5.40 -3.58 -3.20
CA GLY A 42 -6.41 -3.96 -4.18
C GLY A 42 -6.11 -3.38 -5.55
N LEU A 43 -5.85 -4.25 -6.53
CA LEU A 43 -5.44 -3.88 -7.90
C LEU A 43 -6.55 -3.14 -8.67
N LYS A 44 -7.81 -3.48 -8.42
CA LYS A 44 -8.99 -2.88 -9.07
C LYS A 44 -9.54 -1.68 -8.30
N THR A 45 -9.46 -1.71 -6.97
CA THR A 45 -10.07 -0.71 -6.09
C THR A 45 -9.14 0.45 -5.76
N GLY A 46 -7.81 0.26 -5.90
CA GLY A 46 -6.82 1.22 -5.41
C GLY A 46 -6.75 1.29 -3.88
N GLN A 47 -7.41 0.38 -3.17
CA GLN A 47 -7.40 0.34 -1.71
C GLN A 47 -6.06 -0.19 -1.20
N LEU A 48 -5.40 0.53 -0.32
CA LEU A 48 -4.18 0.15 0.37
C LEU A 48 -4.48 0.01 1.87
N THR A 49 -4.26 -1.18 2.41
CA THR A 49 -4.26 -1.43 3.86
C THR A 49 -2.82 -1.61 4.32
N LEU A 50 -2.43 -0.91 5.39
CA LEU A 50 -1.12 -0.96 6.05
C LEU A 50 -1.27 -1.44 7.49
N GLY A 51 -0.39 -2.34 7.93
CA GLY A 51 -0.46 -3.01 9.21
C GLY A 51 -1.43 -4.20 9.22
N ASP A 52 -1.53 -4.85 10.38
CA ASP A 52 -2.43 -5.98 10.63
C ASP A 52 -3.31 -5.71 11.85
N GLY A 53 -4.46 -6.38 11.89
CA GLY A 53 -5.36 -6.37 13.04
C GLY A 53 -6.05 -5.01 13.27
N PRO A 54 -6.46 -4.69 14.52
CA PRO A 54 -7.25 -3.50 14.84
C PRO A 54 -6.55 -2.16 14.55
N ALA A 55 -5.22 -2.17 14.44
CA ALA A 55 -4.42 -0.97 14.15
C ALA A 55 -4.19 -0.75 12.64
N ALA A 56 -4.72 -1.64 11.78
CA ALA A 56 -4.52 -1.54 10.34
C ALA A 56 -5.19 -0.27 9.78
N LYS A 57 -4.43 0.52 9.05
CA LYS A 57 -4.91 1.74 8.39
C LYS A 57 -5.24 1.45 6.94
N THR A 58 -6.45 1.80 6.52
CA THR A 58 -6.90 1.66 5.14
C THR A 58 -7.07 3.02 4.48
N VAL A 59 -6.51 3.17 3.29
CA VAL A 59 -6.58 4.38 2.44
C VAL A 59 -6.88 3.98 1.00
N TRP A 60 -7.36 4.93 0.19
CA TRP A 60 -7.58 4.72 -1.24
C TRP A 60 -6.62 5.60 -2.02
N LEU A 61 -5.94 4.99 -2.99
CA LEU A 61 -5.02 5.69 -3.86
C LEU A 61 -5.69 6.08 -5.16
N ASP A 62 -5.37 7.27 -5.66
CA ASP A 62 -5.62 7.63 -7.05
C ASP A 62 -4.59 6.99 -8.00
N GLU A 63 -4.70 7.30 -9.30
CA GLU A 63 -3.79 6.76 -10.32
C GLU A 63 -2.32 7.18 -10.11
N MET A 64 -2.11 8.28 -9.40
CA MET A 64 -0.81 8.90 -9.09
C MET A 64 -0.25 8.49 -7.72
N GLY A 65 -0.93 7.57 -7.03
CA GLY A 65 -0.51 7.09 -5.71
C GLY A 65 -0.75 8.09 -4.57
N VAL A 66 -1.60 9.09 -4.79
CA VAL A 66 -2.00 10.06 -3.77
C VAL A 66 -3.23 9.53 -3.03
N ILE A 67 -3.26 9.73 -1.71
CA ILE A 67 -4.40 9.34 -0.88
C ILE A 67 -5.60 10.24 -1.23
N LYS A 68 -6.72 9.64 -1.61
CA LYS A 68 -7.99 10.33 -1.79
C LYS A 68 -8.58 10.67 -0.42
N GLU A 69 -8.93 11.92 -0.20
CA GLU A 69 -9.76 12.30 0.94
C GLU A 69 -11.18 11.74 0.73
N ALA A 70 -11.77 11.18 1.79
CA ALA A 70 -13.18 10.85 1.77
C ALA A 70 -13.94 12.19 1.73
N SER A 71 -14.59 12.47 0.61
CA SER A 71 -15.50 13.61 0.46
C SER A 71 -16.74 13.44 1.32
#